data_AF-A0A412CK10-F1
#
_entry.id   AF-A0A412CK10-F1
#
_cell.length_a   1.000
_cell.length_b   1.000
_cell.length_c   1.000
_cell.angle_alpha   90.00
_cell.angle_beta   90.00
_cell.angle_gamma   90.00
#
_symmetry.space_group_name_H-M   'P 1'
#
loop_
_entity.id
_entity.type
_entity.pdbx_description
1 polymer ?
#
loop_
_entity_poly.entity_id
_entity_poly.type
_entity_poly.pdbx_seq_one_letter_code
_entity_poly.pdbx_strand_id
1 'polypeptide(L)'
;MTQTLKTSERLGVVDALRGFALLAIVLLHNLEHYNLFFIPENMPAWLQTIDKYAWDTMFFLFAGKAYATFSLLFGFSFYIQFHNAEKRGIDFRGRFAWRLCLLFLFAQLHALFYNGDILLLYAVVGFALIPVCKLKDKTVFWIALILLLQPYEWGRAVYAMINSDYVVASGHYMPYAIRAQEATANGNFFEVLCSNISDGQLYSNIWQVENGRLFVSVSAILSCRPFFILIF
;
A
#
# COMPACT_ATOMS: atom_id res chain seq x y z
N MET A 1 -31.76 -18.99 -32.42
CA MET A 1 -30.30 -18.93 -32.35
C MET A 1 -29.94 -18.13 -31.10
N THR A 2 -29.92 -18.81 -29.96
CA THR A 2 -29.74 -18.18 -28.65
C THR A 2 -28.26 -17.90 -28.48
N GLN A 3 -27.83 -16.65 -28.68
CA GLN A 3 -26.48 -16.23 -28.30
C GLN A 3 -26.37 -16.37 -26.78
N THR A 4 -25.81 -17.49 -26.34
CA THR A 4 -25.27 -17.65 -25.00
C THR A 4 -24.27 -16.52 -24.79
N LEU A 5 -24.63 -15.61 -23.88
CA LEU A 5 -23.80 -14.51 -23.42
C LEU A 5 -22.36 -15.02 -23.28
N LYS A 6 -21.45 -14.47 -24.11
CA LYS A 6 -20.00 -14.65 -23.96
C LYS A 6 -19.71 -14.45 -22.48
N THR A 7 -19.41 -15.54 -21.77
CA THR A 7 -19.02 -15.50 -20.37
C THR A 7 -18.00 -14.39 -20.27
N SER A 8 -18.35 -13.34 -19.52
CA SER A 8 -17.49 -12.21 -19.20
C SER A 8 -16.06 -12.71 -19.20
N GLU A 9 -15.23 -12.29 -20.17
CA GLU A 9 -13.78 -12.50 -20.14
C GLU A 9 -13.32 -11.77 -18.86
N ARG A 10 -13.48 -12.44 -17.72
CA ARG A 10 -12.77 -12.10 -16.50
C ARG A 10 -11.33 -12.16 -16.97
N LEU A 11 -10.64 -11.02 -16.91
CA LEU A 11 -9.21 -11.00 -17.12
C LEU A 11 -8.59 -11.89 -16.06
N GLY A 12 -8.48 -13.19 -16.34
CA GLY A 12 -7.94 -14.18 -15.41
C GLY A 12 -6.51 -13.81 -15.02
N VAL A 13 -5.80 -13.14 -15.93
CA VAL A 13 -4.48 -12.53 -15.71
C VAL A 13 -4.53 -11.50 -14.58
N VAL A 14 -5.55 -10.63 -14.55
CA VAL A 14 -5.66 -9.58 -13.52
C VAL A 14 -6.01 -10.18 -12.17
N ASP A 15 -6.93 -11.14 -12.13
CA ASP A 15 -7.27 -11.86 -10.89
C ASP A 15 -6.07 -12.67 -10.37
N ALA A 16 -5.30 -13.32 -11.26
CA ALA A 16 -4.06 -14.04 -10.91
C ALA A 16 -2.96 -13.10 -10.41
N LEU A 17 -2.74 -11.97 -11.07
CA LEU A 17 -1.77 -10.96 -10.64
C LEU A 17 -2.13 -10.37 -9.28
N ARG A 18 -3.43 -10.20 -8.95
CA ARG A 18 -3.86 -9.77 -7.62
C ARG A 18 -3.53 -10.82 -6.56
N GLY A 19 -3.83 -12.09 -6.85
CA GLY A 19 -3.50 -13.20 -5.96
C GLY A 19 -2.00 -13.29 -5.70
N PHE A 20 -1.18 -13.12 -6.75
CA PHE A 20 0.27 -13.10 -6.64
C PHE A 20 0.78 -11.92 -5.79
N ALA A 21 0.23 -10.72 -6.00
CA ALA A 21 0.60 -9.55 -5.22
C ALA A 21 0.25 -9.72 -3.73
N LEU A 22 -0.94 -10.27 -3.43
CA LEU A 22 -1.34 -10.59 -2.06
C LEU A 22 -0.44 -11.65 -1.42
N LEU A 23 -0.09 -12.70 -2.15
CA LEU A 23 0.84 -13.72 -1.66
C LEU A 23 2.21 -13.11 -1.33
N ALA A 24 2.74 -12.26 -2.20
CA ALA A 24 4.02 -11.60 -1.96
C ALA A 24 4.00 -10.66 -0.74
N ILE A 25 2.89 -9.96 -0.50
CA ILE A 25 2.71 -9.12 0.72
C ILE A 25 2.67 -10.01 1.97
N VAL A 26 1.94 -11.13 1.94
CA VAL A 26 1.88 -12.08 3.06
C VAL A 26 3.27 -12.67 3.35
N LEU A 27 4.02 -13.07 2.32
CA LEU A 27 5.38 -13.59 2.47
C LEU A 27 6.32 -12.54 3.08
N LEU A 28 6.19 -11.27 2.67
CA LEU A 28 6.97 -10.19 3.26
C LEU A 28 6.65 -10.00 4.74
N HIS A 29 5.38 -10.01 5.12
CA HIS A 29 5.00 -9.87 6.54
C HIS A 29 5.39 -11.09 7.38
N ASN A 30 5.43 -12.29 6.81
CA ASN A 30 5.99 -13.45 7.49
C ASN A 30 7.50 -13.27 7.74
N LEU A 31 8.23 -12.78 6.74
CA LEU A 31 9.65 -12.44 6.90
C LEU A 31 9.83 -11.38 8.00
N GLU A 32 8.98 -10.36 8.02
CA GLU A 32 8.95 -9.32 9.06
C GLU A 32 8.43 -9.80 10.43
N HIS A 33 8.19 -11.11 10.60
CA HIS A 33 7.64 -11.68 11.83
C HIS A 33 6.36 -10.97 12.29
N TYR A 34 5.59 -10.41 11.36
CA TYR A 34 4.43 -9.54 11.65
C TYR A 34 4.74 -8.42 12.66
N ASN A 35 5.90 -7.76 12.54
CA ASN A 35 6.39 -6.73 13.47
C ASN A 35 6.68 -7.23 14.91
N LEU A 36 6.63 -8.55 15.15
CA LEU A 36 7.08 -9.17 16.39
C LEU A 36 8.55 -9.55 16.23
N PHE A 37 9.41 -8.54 16.17
CA PHE A 37 10.85 -8.75 16.02
C PHE A 37 11.41 -9.41 17.28
N PHE A 38 11.77 -10.70 17.16
CA PHE A 38 12.52 -11.43 18.19
C PHE A 38 13.83 -11.92 17.59
N ILE A 39 14.93 -11.28 17.98
CA ILE A 39 16.27 -11.69 17.56
C ILE A 39 16.91 -12.42 18.74
N PRO A 40 17.20 -13.73 18.63
CA PRO A 40 17.85 -14.46 19.71
C PRO A 40 19.29 -13.96 19.92
N GLU A 41 19.63 -13.66 21.17
CA GLU A 41 20.90 -13.00 21.56
C GLU A 41 22.17 -13.82 21.26
N ASN A 42 22.06 -15.13 21.02
CA ASN A 42 23.19 -16.05 20.84
C ASN A 42 23.25 -16.72 19.45
N MET A 43 22.95 -15.97 18.39
CA MET A 43 22.99 -16.51 17.04
C MET A 43 24.43 -16.54 16.47
N PRO A 44 24.91 -17.65 15.86
CA PRO A 44 26.21 -17.69 15.20
C PRO A 44 26.37 -16.62 14.11
N ALA A 45 27.55 -16.01 13.98
CA ALA A 45 27.81 -14.93 13.03
C ALA A 45 27.53 -15.31 11.55
N TRP A 46 27.77 -16.57 11.17
CA TRP A 46 27.47 -17.06 9.84
C TRP A 46 25.95 -17.10 9.56
N LEU A 47 25.15 -17.41 10.58
CA LEU A 47 23.69 -17.48 10.47
C LEU A 47 23.09 -16.07 10.41
N GLN A 48 23.59 -15.12 11.20
CA GLN A 48 23.19 -13.72 11.12
C GLN A 48 23.48 -13.12 9.73
N THR A 49 24.60 -13.51 9.13
CA THR A 49 24.99 -13.05 7.79
C THR A 49 24.03 -13.59 6.73
N ILE A 50 23.69 -14.89 6.78
CA ILE A 50 22.73 -15.51 5.86
C ILE A 50 21.34 -14.88 6.03
N ASP A 51 20.90 -14.69 7.27
CA ASP A 51 19.61 -14.06 7.59
C ASP A 51 19.51 -12.65 6.99
N LYS A 52 20.54 -11.82 7.20
CA LYS A 52 20.62 -10.49 6.60
C LYS A 52 20.53 -10.51 5.08
N TYR A 53 21.29 -11.39 4.41
CA TYR A 53 21.23 -11.48 2.94
C TYR A 53 19.87 -11.99 2.45
N ALA A 54 19.27 -12.96 3.14
CA ALA A 54 17.93 -13.45 2.82
C ALA A 54 16.89 -12.34 2.97
N TRP A 55 16.99 -11.56 4.06
CA TRP A 55 16.15 -10.40 4.30
C TRP A 55 16.26 -9.36 3.20
N ASP A 56 17.49 -8.88 2.94
CA ASP A 56 17.75 -7.83 1.94
C ASP A 56 17.30 -8.29 0.54
N THR A 57 17.56 -9.55 0.18
CA THR A 57 17.17 -10.09 -1.12
C THR A 57 15.66 -10.17 -1.28
N MET A 58 14.94 -10.68 -0.26
CA MET A 58 13.47 -10.76 -0.32
C MET A 58 12.82 -9.39 -0.30
N PHE A 59 13.32 -8.49 0.55
CA PHE A 59 12.81 -7.14 0.62
C PHE A 59 13.03 -6.40 -0.70
N PHE A 60 14.21 -6.50 -1.30
CA PHE A 60 14.51 -5.93 -2.61
C PHE A 60 13.64 -6.53 -3.73
N LEU A 61 13.47 -7.85 -3.75
CA LEU A 61 12.77 -8.54 -4.82
C LEU A 61 11.25 -8.32 -4.76
N PHE A 62 10.66 -8.36 -3.56
CA PHE A 62 9.21 -8.36 -3.36
C PHE A 62 8.65 -7.06 -2.78
N ALA A 63 9.32 -6.40 -1.85
CA ALA A 63 8.71 -5.32 -1.06
C ALA A 63 8.37 -4.06 -1.86
N GLY A 64 9.10 -3.73 -2.93
CA GLY A 64 8.69 -2.65 -3.83
C GLY A 64 7.65 -3.13 -4.84
N LYS A 65 7.94 -4.28 -5.48
CA LYS A 65 7.20 -4.77 -6.65
C LYS A 65 5.79 -5.25 -6.30
N ALA A 66 5.62 -5.94 -5.17
CA ALA A 66 4.32 -6.45 -4.74
C ALA A 66 3.34 -5.30 -4.48
N TYR A 67 3.80 -4.26 -3.78
CA TYR A 67 2.98 -3.09 -3.44
C TYR A 67 2.65 -2.24 -4.65
N ALA A 68 3.62 -2.00 -5.55
CA ALA A 68 3.38 -1.31 -6.80
C ALA A 68 2.38 -2.07 -7.69
N THR A 69 2.52 -3.39 -7.78
CA THR A 69 1.60 -4.26 -8.53
C THR A 69 0.21 -4.25 -7.92
N PHE A 70 0.09 -4.37 -6.60
CA PHE A 70 -1.19 -4.29 -5.90
C PHE A 70 -1.87 -2.93 -6.12
N SER A 71 -1.11 -1.84 -6.02
CA SER A 71 -1.60 -0.47 -6.27
C SER A 71 -2.10 -0.31 -7.70
N LEU A 72 -1.32 -0.75 -8.69
CA LEU A 72 -1.72 -0.75 -10.10
C LEU A 72 -3.02 -1.55 -10.28
N LEU A 73 -3.09 -2.77 -9.76
CA LEU A 73 -4.28 -3.60 -9.91
C LEU A 73 -5.50 -3.02 -9.19
N PHE A 74 -5.32 -2.33 -8.06
CA PHE A 74 -6.37 -1.59 -7.39
C PHE A 74 -6.93 -0.47 -8.28
N GLY A 75 -6.06 0.36 -8.85
CA GLY A 75 -6.44 1.42 -9.81
C GLY A 75 -7.10 0.87 -11.08
N PHE A 76 -6.59 -0.24 -11.61
CA PHE A 76 -7.16 -0.93 -12.76
C PHE A 76 -8.57 -1.45 -12.47
N SER A 77 -8.78 -2.05 -11.29
CA SER A 77 -10.08 -2.53 -10.84
C SER A 77 -11.10 -1.39 -10.76
N PHE A 78 -10.66 -0.26 -10.23
CA PHE A 78 -11.46 0.95 -10.15
C PHE A 78 -11.87 1.41 -11.56
N TYR A 79 -10.91 1.51 -12.48
CA TYR A 79 -11.15 2.03 -13.82
C TYR A 79 -12.12 1.14 -14.62
N ILE A 80 -11.96 -0.18 -14.56
CA ILE A 80 -12.90 -1.12 -15.19
C ILE A 80 -14.32 -0.91 -14.67
N GLN A 81 -14.48 -0.77 -13.35
CA GLN A 81 -15.81 -0.60 -12.76
C GLN A 81 -16.42 0.75 -13.15
N PHE A 82 -15.60 1.81 -13.23
CA PHE A 82 -16.02 3.12 -13.71
C PHE A 82 -16.48 3.08 -15.17
N HIS A 83 -15.65 2.54 -16.08
CA HIS A 83 -15.97 2.41 -17.52
C HIS A 83 -17.23 1.58 -17.77
N ASN A 84 -17.38 0.47 -17.04
CA ASN A 84 -18.56 -0.38 -17.14
C ASN A 84 -19.84 0.32 -16.64
N ALA A 85 -19.73 1.19 -15.64
CA ALA A 85 -20.85 1.98 -15.15
C ALA A 85 -21.21 3.12 -16.12
N GLU A 86 -20.21 3.78 -16.69
CA GLU A 86 -20.38 4.81 -17.73
C GLU A 86 -21.09 4.24 -18.97
N LYS A 87 -20.66 3.07 -19.46
CA LYS A 87 -21.34 2.33 -20.55
C LYS A 87 -22.80 1.99 -20.26
N ARG A 88 -23.15 1.83 -18.98
CA ARG A 88 -24.51 1.49 -18.53
C ARG A 88 -25.33 2.73 -18.14
N GLY A 89 -24.74 3.93 -18.19
CA GLY A 89 -25.40 5.18 -17.78
C GLY A 89 -25.76 5.26 -16.29
N ILE A 90 -25.13 4.45 -15.44
CA ILE A 90 -25.42 4.41 -13.99
C ILE A 90 -24.37 5.20 -13.19
N ASP A 91 -24.80 5.83 -12.10
CA ASP A 91 -23.85 6.51 -11.20
C ASP A 91 -23.00 5.50 -10.44
N PHE A 92 -21.70 5.49 -10.74
CA PHE A 92 -20.70 4.61 -10.14
C PHE A 92 -20.29 5.03 -8.72
N ARG A 93 -20.34 6.33 -8.44
CA ARG A 93 -19.60 6.96 -7.33
C ARG A 93 -20.09 6.47 -5.98
N GLY A 94 -21.42 6.37 -5.81
CA GLY A 94 -22.03 5.89 -4.57
C GLY A 94 -21.69 4.44 -4.25
N ARG A 95 -21.73 3.56 -5.26
CA ARG A 95 -21.40 2.13 -5.07
C ARG A 95 -19.92 1.93 -4.75
N PHE A 96 -19.04 2.68 -5.41
CA PHE A 96 -17.61 2.62 -5.12
C PHE A 96 -17.28 3.21 -3.75
N ALA A 97 -17.86 4.35 -3.38
CA ALA A 97 -17.70 4.93 -2.05
C ALA A 97 -18.17 3.96 -0.94
N TRP A 98 -19.28 3.27 -1.14
CA TRP A 98 -19.74 2.24 -0.20
C TRP A 98 -18.73 1.10 -0.04
N ARG A 99 -18.15 0.61 -1.14
CA ARG A 99 -17.09 -0.42 -1.09
C ARG A 99 -15.85 0.07 -0.36
N LEU A 100 -15.48 1.34 -0.53
CA LEU A 100 -14.37 1.95 0.20
C LEU A 100 -14.68 2.14 1.69
N CYS A 101 -15.92 2.48 2.06
CA CYS A 101 -16.34 2.51 3.46
C CYS A 101 -16.20 1.13 4.10
N LEU A 102 -16.61 0.07 3.40
CA LEU A 102 -16.42 -1.31 3.88
C LEU A 102 -14.93 -1.63 4.01
N LEU A 103 -14.11 -1.28 3.03
CA LEU A 103 -12.66 -1.49 3.09
C LEU A 103 -12.02 -0.73 4.26
N PHE A 104 -12.45 0.50 4.52
CA PHE A 104 -12.02 1.31 5.66
C PHE A 104 -12.41 0.65 6.98
N LEU A 105 -13.63 0.16 7.12
CA LEU A 105 -14.07 -0.55 8.34
C LEU A 105 -13.26 -1.84 8.55
N PHE A 106 -13.02 -2.60 7.48
CA PHE A 106 -12.15 -3.77 7.56
C PHE A 106 -10.71 -3.42 7.93
N ALA A 107 -10.18 -2.29 7.42
CA ALA A 107 -8.88 -1.79 7.83
C ALA A 107 -8.85 -1.46 9.33
N GLN A 108 -9.86 -0.76 9.86
CA GLN A 108 -9.91 -0.48 11.30
C GLN A 108 -10.03 -1.77 12.14
N LEU A 109 -10.83 -2.73 11.68
CA LEU A 109 -10.92 -4.03 12.36
C LEU A 109 -9.60 -4.81 12.28
N HIS A 110 -8.88 -4.74 11.16
CA HIS A 110 -7.58 -5.38 11.02
C HIS A 110 -6.52 -4.69 11.88
N ALA A 111 -6.52 -3.36 11.90
CA ALA A 111 -5.62 -2.53 12.69
C ALA A 111 -5.77 -2.75 14.20
N LEU A 112 -6.91 -3.24 14.68
CA LEU A 112 -7.04 -3.67 16.08
C LEU A 112 -6.10 -4.83 16.42
N PHE A 113 -5.91 -5.76 15.49
CA PHE A 113 -5.09 -6.96 15.71
C PHE A 113 -3.66 -6.83 15.19
N TYR A 114 -3.40 -5.91 14.25
CA TYR A 114 -2.11 -5.80 13.57
C TYR A 114 -1.70 -4.34 13.31
N ASN A 115 -0.46 -4.01 13.67
CA ASN A 115 0.09 -2.64 13.59
C ASN A 115 0.58 -2.21 12.20
N GLY A 116 0.62 -3.11 11.21
CA GLY A 116 1.22 -2.85 9.88
C GLY A 116 0.20 -2.74 8.75
N ASP A 117 -0.98 -2.18 9.00
CA ASP A 117 -2.06 -2.21 8.02
C ASP A 117 -1.81 -1.28 6.82
N ILE A 118 -1.96 -1.83 5.61
CA ILE A 118 -1.94 -1.08 4.35
C ILE A 118 -3.34 -0.81 3.77
N LEU A 119 -4.36 -1.58 4.16
CA LEU A 119 -5.73 -1.43 3.67
C LEU A 119 -6.26 -0.01 3.93
N LEU A 120 -5.90 0.58 5.08
CA LEU A 120 -6.26 1.95 5.42
C LEU A 120 -5.76 2.96 4.37
N LEU A 121 -4.49 2.83 3.95
CA LEU A 121 -3.91 3.68 2.91
C LEU A 121 -4.72 3.55 1.61
N TYR A 122 -5.05 2.34 1.18
CA TYR A 122 -5.83 2.12 -0.04
C TYR A 122 -7.28 2.61 0.07
N ALA A 123 -7.89 2.52 1.24
CA ALA A 123 -9.22 3.07 1.47
C ALA A 123 -9.21 4.60 1.29
N VAL A 124 -8.25 5.28 1.93
CA VAL A 124 -8.09 6.75 1.84
C VAL A 124 -7.74 7.20 0.43
N VAL A 125 -6.75 6.56 -0.21
CA VAL A 125 -6.37 6.85 -1.59
C VAL A 125 -7.53 6.56 -2.55
N GLY A 126 -8.30 5.50 -2.29
CA GLY A 126 -9.52 5.18 -3.02
C GLY A 126 -10.54 6.31 -3.00
N PHE A 127 -10.78 6.94 -1.84
CA PHE A 127 -11.68 8.09 -1.77
C PHE A 127 -11.15 9.29 -2.56
N ALA A 128 -9.84 9.51 -2.53
CA ALA A 128 -9.18 10.55 -3.32
C ALA A 128 -9.26 10.30 -4.84
N LEU A 129 -9.47 9.07 -5.30
CA LEU A 129 -9.65 8.78 -6.73
C LEU A 129 -10.97 9.33 -7.28
N ILE A 130 -12.05 9.28 -6.50
CA ILE A 130 -13.40 9.69 -6.96
C ILE A 130 -13.40 11.07 -7.66
N PRO A 131 -12.79 12.14 -7.12
CA PRO A 131 -12.69 13.41 -7.82
C PRO A 131 -11.69 13.40 -8.98
N VAL A 132 -10.57 12.68 -8.85
CA VAL A 132 -9.51 12.61 -9.88
C VAL A 132 -10.01 11.99 -11.19
N CYS A 133 -11.03 11.13 -11.13
CA CYS A 133 -11.62 10.50 -12.31
C CYS A 133 -12.35 11.46 -13.24
N LYS A 134 -12.69 12.67 -12.78
CA LYS A 134 -13.24 13.71 -13.64
C LYS A 134 -12.18 14.51 -14.40
N LEU A 135 -10.90 14.33 -14.05
CA LEU A 135 -9.81 15.05 -14.71
C LEU A 135 -9.51 14.47 -16.10
N LYS A 136 -8.95 15.32 -16.96
CA LYS A 136 -8.49 14.95 -18.31
C LYS A 136 -7.33 13.96 -18.22
N ASP A 137 -7.24 13.01 -19.15
CA ASP A 137 -6.23 11.95 -19.14
C ASP A 137 -4.79 12.51 -19.12
N LYS A 138 -4.55 13.60 -19.86
CA LYS A 138 -3.25 14.28 -19.88
C LYS A 138 -2.85 14.80 -18.49
N THR A 139 -3.80 15.34 -17.73
CA THR A 139 -3.56 15.84 -16.37
C THR A 139 -3.25 14.69 -15.43
N VAL A 140 -4.02 13.60 -15.51
CA VAL A 140 -3.79 12.40 -14.68
C VAL A 140 -2.43 11.78 -14.96
N PHE A 141 -2.00 11.71 -16.23
CA PHE A 141 -0.69 11.22 -16.61
C PHE A 141 0.45 12.06 -16.03
N TRP A 142 0.39 13.39 -16.14
CA TRP A 142 1.40 14.27 -15.56
C TRP A 142 1.44 14.18 -14.04
N ILE A 143 0.28 14.08 -13.37
CA ILE A 143 0.22 13.87 -11.92
C ILE A 143 0.90 12.54 -11.56
N ALA A 144 0.58 11.45 -12.26
CA ALA A 144 1.19 10.15 -12.01
C ALA A 144 2.71 10.19 -12.21
N LEU A 145 3.18 10.81 -13.30
CA LEU A 145 4.60 10.95 -13.58
C LEU A 145 5.34 11.76 -12.51
N ILE A 146 4.77 12.89 -12.10
CA ILE A 146 5.34 13.72 -11.03
C ILE A 146 5.40 12.93 -9.72
N LEU A 147 4.34 12.22 -9.34
CA LEU A 147 4.33 11.41 -8.13
C LEU A 147 5.30 10.23 -8.19
N LEU A 148 5.47 9.62 -9.37
CA LEU A 148 6.45 8.55 -9.61
C LEU A 148 7.89 9.03 -9.36
N LEU A 149 8.18 10.28 -9.71
CA LEU A 149 9.50 10.87 -9.48
C LEU A 149 9.79 11.13 -7.99
N GLN A 150 8.83 10.91 -7.09
CA GLN A 150 8.99 11.09 -5.63
C GLN A 150 9.60 12.46 -5.25
N PRO A 151 8.97 13.59 -5.64
CA PRO A 151 9.53 14.94 -5.44
C PRO A 151 9.82 15.25 -3.97
N TYR A 152 9.08 14.62 -3.05
CA TYR A 152 9.32 14.71 -1.62
C TYR A 152 10.71 14.17 -1.22
N GLU A 153 11.12 13.03 -1.78
CA GLU A 153 12.45 12.44 -1.51
C GLU A 153 13.57 13.27 -2.14
N TRP A 154 13.36 13.81 -3.35
CA TRP A 154 14.30 14.77 -3.95
C TRP A 154 14.44 16.03 -3.11
N GLY A 155 13.34 16.55 -2.57
CA GLY A 155 13.36 17.70 -1.65
C GLY A 155 14.20 17.41 -0.40
N ARG A 156 14.02 16.23 0.22
CA ARG A 156 14.84 15.79 1.37
C ARG A 156 16.30 15.64 1.00
N ALA A 157 16.62 15.04 -0.15
CA ALA A 157 17.98 14.86 -0.63
C ALA A 157 18.68 16.20 -0.87
N VAL A 158 17.99 17.15 -1.54
CA VAL A 158 18.52 18.50 -1.77
C VAL A 158 18.71 19.25 -0.46
N TYR A 159 17.76 19.15 0.47
CA TYR A 159 17.87 19.81 1.77
C TYR A 159 19.01 19.24 2.62
N ALA A 160 19.26 17.93 2.57
CA ALA A 160 20.40 17.27 3.21
C ALA A 160 21.74 17.68 2.59
N MET A 161 21.80 17.95 1.29
CA MET A 161 23.01 18.47 0.64
C MET A 161 23.32 19.92 1.05
N ILE A 162 22.30 20.71 1.39
CA ILE A 162 22.44 22.13 1.77
C ILE A 162 22.75 22.28 3.27
N ASN A 163 22.18 21.42 4.12
CA ASN A 163 22.34 21.50 5.57
C ASN A 163 23.07 20.25 6.09
N SER A 164 24.34 20.39 6.46
CA SER A 164 25.14 19.29 7.03
C SER A 164 24.60 18.78 8.38
N ASP A 165 23.84 19.61 9.10
CA ASP A 165 23.21 19.26 10.37
C ASP A 165 21.81 18.65 10.19
N TYR A 166 21.29 18.61 8.97
CA TYR A 166 20.02 17.94 8.70
C TYR A 166 20.21 16.44 8.69
N VAL A 167 19.85 15.82 9.82
CA VAL A 167 19.60 14.40 9.86
C VAL A 167 18.31 14.16 9.11
N VAL A 168 18.38 13.41 8.01
CA VAL A 168 17.19 12.90 7.31
C VAL A 168 16.31 12.28 8.37
N ALA A 169 15.15 12.88 8.61
CA ALA A 169 14.27 12.43 9.67
C ALA A 169 13.65 11.08 9.24
N SER A 170 14.40 10.02 9.49
CA SER A 170 14.06 8.63 9.29
C SER A 170 13.81 8.03 10.66
N GLY A 171 12.60 7.53 10.89
CA GLY A 171 12.25 6.90 12.16
C GLY A 171 11.30 7.71 13.03
N HIS A 172 10.52 8.68 12.53
CA HIS A 172 9.43 9.22 13.35
C HIS A 172 8.36 8.16 13.64
N TYR A 173 8.34 7.07 12.86
CA TYR A 173 7.54 5.88 13.17
C TYR A 173 8.06 5.11 14.39
N MET A 174 9.36 5.24 14.74
CA MET A 174 10.04 4.40 15.74
C MET A 174 9.47 4.56 17.16
N PRO A 175 9.16 5.78 17.66
CA PRO A 175 8.51 5.94 18.96
C PRO A 175 7.13 5.30 19.04
N TYR A 176 6.41 5.20 17.92
CA TYR A 176 5.11 4.53 17.86
C TYR A 176 5.29 3.01 17.76
N ALA A 177 6.30 2.54 17.03
CA ALA A 177 6.67 1.13 16.96
C ALA A 177 7.04 0.57 18.33
N ILE A 178 7.88 1.29 19.09
CA ILE A 178 8.31 0.89 20.43
C ILE A 178 7.12 0.81 21.38
N ARG A 179 6.25 1.83 21.40
CA ARG A 179 5.04 1.83 22.23
C ARG A 179 4.08 0.70 21.89
N ALA A 180 3.86 0.45 20.60
CA ALA A 180 3.04 -0.67 20.15
C ALA A 180 3.64 -2.03 20.54
N GLN A 181 4.97 -2.17 20.44
CA GLN A 181 5.68 -3.38 20.86
C GLN A 181 5.63 -3.59 22.37
N GLU A 182 5.80 -2.54 23.18
CA GLU A 182 5.69 -2.59 24.64
C GLU A 182 4.30 -2.99 25.09
N ALA A 183 3.25 -2.40 24.50
CA ALA A 183 1.87 -2.77 24.76
C ALA A 183 1.60 -4.23 24.36
N THR A 184 2.16 -4.70 23.24
CA THR A 184 2.01 -6.08 22.78
C THR A 184 2.75 -7.08 23.69
N ALA A 185 3.90 -6.70 24.23
CA ALA A 185 4.72 -7.57 25.06
C ALA A 185 4.23 -7.66 26.52
N ASN A 186 3.73 -6.54 27.08
CA ASN A 186 3.46 -6.42 28.52
C ASN A 186 2.02 -6.01 28.86
N GLY A 187 1.24 -5.54 27.89
CA GLY A 187 -0.10 -4.99 28.11
C GLY A 187 -1.20 -6.03 28.19
N ASN A 188 -2.37 -5.61 28.67
CA ASN A 188 -3.59 -6.42 28.61
C ASN A 188 -4.24 -6.37 27.20
N PHE A 189 -5.19 -7.26 26.93
CA PHE A 189 -5.85 -7.34 25.61
C PHE A 189 -6.44 -6.00 25.13
N PHE A 190 -7.07 -5.22 26.01
CA PHE A 190 -7.66 -3.92 25.65
C PHE A 190 -6.60 -2.84 25.43
N GLU A 191 -5.50 -2.86 26.19
CA GLU A 191 -4.36 -1.97 25.98
C GLU A 191 -3.71 -2.22 24.63
N VAL A 192 -3.55 -3.48 24.22
CA VAL A 192 -3.07 -3.85 22.88
C VAL A 192 -3.99 -3.31 21.80
N LEU A 193 -5.31 -3.51 21.92
CA LEU A 193 -6.27 -3.00 20.95
C LEU A 193 -6.23 -1.46 20.83
N CYS A 194 -6.18 -0.76 21.97
CA CYS A 194 -6.10 0.70 22.01
C CYS A 194 -4.76 1.22 21.45
N SER A 195 -3.66 0.55 21.77
CA SER A 195 -2.34 0.88 21.22
C SER A 195 -2.30 0.65 19.72
N ASN A 196 -2.87 -0.45 19.22
CA ASN A 196 -2.79 -0.76 17.80
C ASN A 196 -3.61 0.21 16.93
N ILE A 197 -4.79 0.64 17.41
CA ILE A 197 -5.60 1.61 16.67
C ILE A 197 -5.02 3.04 16.69
N SER A 198 -4.23 3.38 17.71
CA SER A 198 -3.63 4.72 17.84
C SER A 198 -2.17 4.72 17.36
N ASP A 199 -1.27 4.16 18.15
CA ASP A 199 0.16 4.10 17.88
C ASP A 199 0.47 3.18 16.69
N GLY A 200 -0.22 2.04 16.55
CA GLY A 200 -0.04 1.13 15.41
C GLY A 200 -0.37 1.78 14.06
N GLN A 201 -1.50 2.48 13.99
CA GLN A 201 -1.87 3.20 12.77
C GLN A 201 -0.90 4.34 12.45
N LEU A 202 -0.41 5.06 13.46
CA LEU A 202 0.60 6.09 13.27
C LEU A 202 1.92 5.51 12.80
N TYR A 203 2.37 4.40 13.41
CA TYR A 203 3.53 3.64 12.98
C TYR A 203 3.45 3.27 11.49
N SER A 204 2.38 2.57 11.08
CA SER A 204 2.22 2.15 9.68
C SER A 204 2.16 3.32 8.71
N ASN A 205 1.35 4.35 9.01
CA ASN A 205 1.17 5.48 8.10
C ASN A 205 2.43 6.34 7.95
N ILE A 206 3.10 6.65 9.07
CA ILE A 206 4.34 7.44 9.05
C ILE A 206 5.43 6.66 8.31
N TRP A 207 5.55 5.36 8.56
CA TRP A 207 6.50 4.52 7.84
C TRP A 207 6.25 4.52 6.32
N GLN A 208 4.99 4.41 5.89
CA GLN A 208 4.64 4.45 4.47
C GLN A 208 4.95 5.80 3.82
N VAL A 209 4.80 6.90 4.55
CA VAL A 209 5.15 8.25 4.05
C VAL A 209 6.67 8.42 3.99
N GLU A 210 7.40 8.05 5.04
CA GLU A 210 8.86 8.21 5.13
C GLU A 210 9.63 7.35 4.13
N ASN A 211 9.07 6.21 3.73
CA ASN A 211 9.64 5.32 2.72
C ASN A 211 9.12 5.64 1.29
N GLY A 212 8.44 6.77 1.10
CA GLY A 212 7.93 7.19 -0.21
C GLY A 212 6.88 6.26 -0.82
N ARG A 213 6.32 5.32 -0.05
CA ARG A 213 5.36 4.32 -0.53
C ARG A 213 4.04 4.96 -0.91
N LEU A 214 3.60 5.97 -0.17
CA LEU A 214 2.37 6.72 -0.49
C LEU A 214 2.43 7.29 -1.92
N PHE A 215 3.55 7.92 -2.29
CA PHE A 215 3.73 8.51 -3.62
C PHE A 215 3.73 7.45 -4.72
N VAL A 216 4.44 6.33 -4.50
CA VAL A 216 4.50 5.20 -5.44
C VAL A 216 3.14 4.56 -5.63
N SER A 217 2.40 4.31 -4.55
CA SER A 217 1.07 3.72 -4.59
C SER A 217 0.07 4.61 -5.33
N VAL A 218 0.04 5.91 -5.02
CA VAL A 218 -0.86 6.86 -5.70
C VAL A 218 -0.48 6.98 -7.18
N SER A 219 0.81 7.08 -7.50
CA SER A 219 1.29 7.11 -8.89
C SER A 219 0.86 5.87 -9.69
N ALA A 220 1.07 4.68 -9.13
CA ALA A 220 0.72 3.42 -9.76
C ALA A 220 -0.79 3.32 -10.03
N ILE A 221 -1.62 3.73 -9.07
CA ILE A 221 -3.08 3.75 -9.22
C ILE A 221 -3.51 4.71 -10.35
N LEU A 222 -2.94 5.91 -10.42
CA LEU A 222 -3.31 6.91 -11.43
C LEU A 222 -2.82 6.55 -12.83
N SER A 223 -1.71 5.82 -12.94
CA SER A 223 -1.14 5.39 -14.21
C SER A 223 -2.04 4.41 -14.97
N CYS A 224 -2.99 3.72 -14.32
CA CYS A 224 -3.84 2.73 -14.98
C CYS A 224 -4.74 3.29 -16.08
N ARG A 225 -5.26 4.51 -15.92
CA ARG A 225 -6.21 5.11 -16.86
C ARG A 225 -5.62 5.32 -18.27
N PRO A 226 -4.46 5.99 -18.44
CA PRO A 226 -3.84 6.11 -19.77
C PRO A 226 -3.42 4.76 -20.36
N PHE A 227 -2.94 3.82 -19.53
CA PHE A 227 -2.58 2.48 -19.99
C PHE A 227 -3.79 1.66 -20.47
N PHE A 228 -4.96 1.82 -19.84
CA PHE A 228 -6.16 1.13 -20.27
C PHE A 228 -6.61 1.58 -21.67
N ILE A 229 -6.57 2.89 -21.96
CA ILE A 229 -6.94 3.46 -23.27
C ILE A 229 -5.95 3.04 -24.37
N LEU A 230 -4.69 2.80 -24.03
CA LEU A 230 -3.68 2.31 -24.97
C LEU A 230 -3.84 0.83 -25.32
N ILE A 231 -4.47 0.04 -24.45
CA ILE A 231 -4.60 -1.41 -24.59
C ILE A 231 -5.99 -1.81 -25.12
N PHE A 232 -7.03 -0.99 -24.90
CA PHE A 232 -8.43 -1.25 -25.26
C PHE A 232 -9.09 -0.06 -25.95
#